data_AF-A0A937LC41-F1
#
_entry.id   AF-A0A937LC41-F1
#
_cell.length_a   1.000
_cell.length_b   1.000
_cell.length_c   1.000
_cell.angle_alpha   90.00
_cell.angle_beta   90.00
_cell.angle_gamma   90.00
#
_symmetry.space_group_name_H-M   'P 1'
#
loop_
_entity.id
_entity.type
_entity.pdbx_description
1 polymer ?
#
loop_
_entity_poly.entity_id
_entity_poly.type
_entity_poly.pdbx_seq_one_letter_code
_entity_poly.pdbx_strand_id
1 'polypeptide(L)'
;MTLGEVLLTSLTSGVITQDEMDWVAVHQDNFSRAEVASALRLGRLIDSGTVNLGCRLPSVPGVLHAAHLDWIETLGRQGHGLESRYPRLAAG
;
A
#
# COMPACT_ATOMS: atom_id res chain seq x y z
N MET A 1 6.73 -19.36 3.15
CA MET A 1 5.79 -18.73 4.10
C MET A 1 4.69 -19.74 4.46
N THR A 2 3.95 -19.50 5.54
CA THR A 2 2.70 -20.22 5.88
C THR A 2 1.50 -19.28 5.77
N LEU A 3 0.27 -19.80 5.71
CA LEU A 3 -0.91 -18.92 5.75
C LEU A 3 -0.98 -18.12 7.05
N GLY A 4 -0.54 -18.72 8.18
CA GLY A 4 -0.47 -18.03 9.46
C GLY A 4 0.48 -16.83 9.43
N GLU A 5 1.63 -16.95 8.77
CA GLU A 5 2.56 -15.83 8.57
C GLU A 5 1.94 -14.74 7.70
N VAL A 6 1.32 -15.08 6.57
CA VAL A 6 0.62 -14.10 5.72
C VAL A 6 -0.45 -13.36 6.51
N LEU A 7 -1.27 -14.09 7.27
CA LEU A 7 -2.36 -13.52 8.05
C LEU A 7 -1.83 -12.58 9.15
N LEU A 8 -0.87 -13.04 9.95
CA LEU A 8 -0.30 -12.23 11.03
C LEU A 8 0.35 -10.96 10.48
N THR A 9 1.12 -11.10 9.41
CA THR A 9 1.86 -9.98 8.80
C THR A 9 0.89 -9.00 8.15
N SER A 10 -0.21 -9.47 7.54
CA SER A 10 -1.26 -8.62 6.96
C SER A 10 -2.09 -7.89 8.01
N LEU A 11 -2.45 -8.58 9.11
CA LEU A 11 -3.22 -7.99 10.21
C LEU A 11 -2.41 -6.96 11.01
N THR A 12 -1.10 -7.16 11.13
CA THR A 12 -0.23 -6.24 11.86
C THR A 12 0.14 -5.00 11.07
N SER A 13 0.31 -5.10 9.74
CA SER A 13 0.63 -3.95 8.89
C SER A 13 -0.59 -3.25 8.29
N GLY A 14 -1.74 -3.94 8.22
CA GLY A 14 -2.88 -3.50 7.40
C GLY A 14 -2.66 -3.63 5.89
N VAL A 15 -1.57 -4.28 5.47
CA VAL A 15 -1.16 -4.44 4.06
C VAL A 15 -0.86 -5.90 3.77
N ILE A 16 -1.42 -6.41 2.68
CA ILE A 16 -1.01 -7.67 2.04
C ILE A 16 -0.28 -7.35 0.73
N THR A 17 0.83 -8.03 0.47
CA THR A 17 1.59 -7.81 -0.78
C THR A 17 1.09 -8.68 -1.92
N GLN A 18 1.45 -8.33 -3.16
CA GLN A 18 1.15 -9.16 -4.32
C GLN A 18 1.77 -10.56 -4.19
N ASP A 19 3.04 -10.65 -3.77
CA ASP A 19 3.73 -11.94 -3.58
C ASP A 19 3.04 -12.83 -2.52
N GLU A 20 2.55 -12.21 -1.44
CA GLU A 20 1.78 -12.90 -0.40
C GLU A 20 0.44 -13.41 -0.96
N MET A 21 -0.24 -12.60 -1.79
CA MET A 21 -1.51 -12.97 -2.43
C MET A 21 -1.33 -14.08 -3.46
N ASP A 22 -0.29 -14.01 -4.29
CA ASP A 22 0.06 -15.02 -5.28
C ASP A 22 0.42 -16.34 -4.59
N TRP A 23 1.14 -16.29 -3.47
CA TRP A 23 1.42 -17.48 -2.69
C TRP A 23 0.16 -18.13 -2.14
N VAL A 24 -0.79 -17.34 -1.60
CA VAL A 24 -2.09 -17.86 -1.15
C VAL A 24 -2.82 -18.54 -2.32
N ALA A 25 -2.86 -17.92 -3.50
CA ALA A 25 -3.52 -18.47 -4.67
C ALA A 25 -2.88 -19.79 -5.15
N VAL A 26 -1.55 -19.91 -5.09
CA VAL A 26 -0.84 -21.15 -5.47
C VAL A 26 -1.03 -22.27 -4.46
N HIS A 27 -1.18 -21.97 -3.16
CA HIS A 27 -1.21 -22.98 -2.09
C HIS A 27 -2.62 -23.33 -1.60
N GLN A 28 -3.67 -22.66 -2.09
CA GLN A 28 -5.04 -22.79 -1.60
C GLN A 28 -5.59 -24.23 -1.63
N ASP A 29 -5.15 -25.06 -2.58
CA ASP A 29 -5.61 -26.45 -2.71
C ASP A 29 -5.12 -27.36 -1.57
N ASN A 30 -4.09 -26.94 -0.84
CA ASN A 30 -3.49 -27.71 0.26
C ASN A 30 -3.92 -27.22 1.65
N PHE A 31 -4.82 -26.24 1.71
CA PHE A 31 -5.25 -25.68 2.99
C PHE A 31 -6.15 -26.64 3.76
N SER A 32 -5.88 -26.78 5.06
CA SER A 32 -6.81 -27.35 6.00
C SER A 32 -8.10 -26.52 6.08
N ARG A 33 -9.17 -27.10 6.63
CA ARG A 33 -10.44 -26.38 6.83
C ARG A 33 -10.26 -25.08 7.64
N ALA A 34 -9.37 -25.08 8.63
CA ALA A 34 -9.08 -23.89 9.44
C ALA A 34 -8.34 -22.81 8.64
N GLU A 35 -7.43 -23.22 7.76
CA GLU A 35 -6.71 -22.32 6.87
C GLU A 35 -7.64 -21.73 5.81
N VAL A 36 -8.53 -22.52 5.21
CA VAL A 36 -9.56 -22.02 4.29
C VAL A 36 -10.43 -20.97 4.97
N ALA A 37 -10.91 -21.22 6.20
CA ALA A 37 -11.69 -20.25 6.94
C ALA A 37 -10.91 -18.95 7.23
N SER A 38 -9.60 -19.06 7.45
CA SER A 38 -8.71 -17.92 7.69
C SER A 38 -8.46 -17.12 6.41
N ALA A 39 -8.23 -17.78 5.28
CA ALA A 39 -8.09 -17.15 3.97
C ALA A 39 -9.39 -16.43 3.56
N LEU A 40 -10.56 -17.03 3.79
CA LEU A 40 -11.85 -16.38 3.56
C LEU A 40 -12.04 -15.15 4.45
N ARG A 41 -11.64 -15.22 5.71
CA ARG A 41 -11.66 -14.06 6.62
C ARG A 41 -10.75 -12.95 6.10
N LEU A 42 -9.55 -13.29 5.64
CA LEU A 42 -8.62 -12.34 5.05
C LEU A 42 -9.22 -11.67 3.81
N GLY A 43 -9.85 -12.44 2.91
CA GLY A 43 -10.57 -11.90 1.75
C GLY A 43 -11.62 -10.85 2.14
N ARG A 44 -12.44 -11.11 3.16
CA ARG A 44 -13.42 -10.13 3.66
C ARG A 44 -12.78 -8.85 4.21
N LEU A 45 -11.62 -8.96 4.85
CA LEU A 45 -10.89 -7.80 5.36
C LEU A 45 -10.28 -6.97 4.21
N ILE A 46 -9.92 -7.62 3.11
CA ILE A 46 -9.50 -6.97 1.87
C ILE A 46 -10.69 -6.23 1.25
N ASP A 47 -11.83 -6.92 1.09
CA ASP A 47 -13.05 -6.33 0.52
C ASP A 47 -13.57 -5.15 1.34
N SER A 48 -13.40 -5.16 2.67
CA SER A 48 -13.80 -4.05 3.54
C SER A 48 -12.78 -2.90 3.60
N GLY A 49 -11.62 -3.04 2.97
CA GLY A 49 -10.52 -2.07 3.03
C GLY A 49 -9.77 -2.02 4.37
N THR A 50 -10.01 -2.97 5.27
CA THR A 50 -9.29 -3.09 6.54
C THR A 50 -7.86 -3.58 6.33
N VAL A 51 -7.67 -4.46 5.35
CA VAL A 51 -6.36 -4.84 4.82
C VAL A 51 -6.31 -4.38 3.37
N ASN A 52 -5.23 -3.73 2.95
CA ASN A 52 -5.09 -3.22 1.59
C ASN A 52 -4.01 -3.99 0.82
N LEU A 53 -4.20 -4.15 -0.48
CA LEU A 53 -3.13 -4.59 -1.37
C LEU A 53 -2.09 -3.46 -1.49
N GLY A 54 -0.80 -3.79 -1.30
CA GLY A 54 0.25 -2.79 -1.36
C GLY A 54 1.66 -3.36 -1.30
N CYS A 55 2.62 -2.51 -0.92
CA CYS A 55 4.01 -2.88 -0.74
C CYS A 55 4.48 -2.60 0.68
N ARG A 56 5.37 -3.44 1.20
CA ARG A 56 6.08 -3.20 2.47
C ARG A 56 7.45 -2.65 2.13
N LEU A 57 7.63 -1.35 2.29
CA LEU A 57 8.94 -0.74 2.05
C LEU A 57 9.91 -1.19 3.15
N PRO A 58 11.13 -1.61 2.80
CA PRO A 58 12.15 -1.86 3.80
C PRO A 58 12.35 -0.57 4.58
N SER A 59 12.34 -0.66 5.90
CA SER A 59 12.70 0.46 6.78
C SER A 59 14.20 0.71 6.62
N VAL A 60 14.60 1.37 5.53
CA VAL A 60 15.97 1.87 5.36
C VAL A 60 16.01 3.20 6.10
N PRO A 61 16.73 3.30 7.24
CA PRO A 61 16.87 4.57 7.93
C PRO A 61 17.51 5.57 6.96
N GLY A 62 16.80 6.67 6.66
CA GLY A 62 17.30 7.78 5.84
C GLY A 62 16.75 7.87 4.40
N VAL A 63 16.33 6.77 3.76
CA VAL A 63 15.85 6.82 2.35
C VAL A 63 14.48 7.48 2.24
N LEU A 64 13.55 7.14 3.15
CA LEU A 64 12.22 7.77 3.17
C LEU A 64 12.29 9.26 3.50
N HIS A 65 13.22 9.66 4.37
CA HIS A 65 13.38 11.06 4.75
C HIS A 65 13.98 11.89 3.61
N ALA A 66 15.00 11.35 2.93
CA ALA A 66 15.60 11.99 1.77
C ALA A 66 14.60 12.09 0.59
N ALA A 67 13.87 11.00 0.30
CA ALA A 67 12.86 11.00 -0.76
C ALA A 67 11.69 11.95 -0.45
N HIS A 68 11.24 12.03 0.80
CA HIS A 68 10.16 12.95 1.21
C HIS A 68 10.56 14.43 1.06
N LEU A 69 11.78 14.80 1.47
CA LEU A 69 12.29 16.16 1.32
C LEU A 69 12.48 16.55 -0.16
N ASP A 70 13.06 15.66 -0.96
CA ASP A 70 13.22 15.86 -2.41
C ASP A 70 11.88 16.04 -3.14
N TRP A 71 10.87 15.24 -2.78
CA TRP A 71 9.52 15.37 -3.33
C TRP A 71 8.84 16.70 -2.95
N ILE A 72 8.96 17.11 -1.69
CA ILE A 72 8.41 18.40 -1.23
C ILE A 72 9.10 19.57 -1.93
N GLU A 73 10.42 19.55 -2.06
CA GLU A 73 11.19 20.60 -2.73
C GLU A 73 10.85 20.68 -4.23
N THR A 74 10.66 19.54 -4.89
CA THR A 74 10.27 19.47 -6.30
C THR A 74 8.88 20.07 -6.54
N LEU A 75 7.90 19.73 -5.70
CA LEU A 75 6.55 20.33 -5.78
C LEU A 75 6.57 21.83 -5.44
N GLY A 76 7.39 22.25 -4.48
CA GLY A 76 7.59 23.66 -4.13
C GLY A 76 8.15 24.49 -5.28
N ARG A 77 9.10 23.95 -6.06
CA ARG A 77 9.64 24.59 -7.27
C ARG A 77 8.62 24.69 -8.39
N GLN A 78 7.78 23.67 -8.58
CA GLN A 78 6.72 23.71 -9.59
C GLN A 78 5.59 24.70 -9.23
N GLY A 79 5.34 24.92 -7.95
CA GLY A 79 4.39 25.95 -7.47
C GLY A 79 4.75 27.37 -7.90
N HIS A 80 6.04 27.72 -7.93
CA HIS A 80 6.51 29.03 -8.41
C HIS A 80 6.45 29.19 -9.94
N GLY A 81 6.27 28.12 -10.71
CA GLY A 81 6.12 28.16 -12.17
C GLY A 81 4.67 28.24 -12.67
N LEU A 82 3.68 27.93 -11.82
CA LEU A 82 2.27 27.90 -12.19
C LEU A 82 1.52 29.22 -11.96
N GLU A 83 2.11 30.16 -11.21
CA GLU A 83 1.52 31.50 -11.00
C GLU A 83 1.62 32.41 -12.25
N SER A 84 2.29 31.96 -13.32
CA SER A 84 2.46 32.72 -14.57
C SER A 84 1.49 32.29 -15.70
N ARG A 85 0.57 31.34 -15.46
CA ARG A 85 -0.25 30.75 -16.53
C ARG A 85 -1.77 30.94 -16.45
N TYR A 86 -2.26 31.78 -15.54
CA TYR A 86 -3.65 32.23 -15.57
C TYR A 86 -3.69 33.76 -15.54
N PRO A 87 -3.98 34.44 -16.67
CA PRO A 87 -4.34 35.85 -16.59
C PRO A 87 -5.61 35.94 -15.75
N ARG A 88 -5.54 36.72 -14.66
CA ARG A 88 -6.72 37.15 -13.89
C ARG A 88 -7.74 37.67 -14.90
N LEU A 89 -8.90 37.04 -14.97
CA LEU A 89 -10.11 37.67 -15.50
C LEU A 89 -10.35 38.90 -14.62
N ALA A 90 -10.01 40.06 -15.18
CA ALA A 90 -10.31 41.34 -14.61
C ALA A 90 -11.83 41.52 -14.56
N ALA A 91 -12.25 42.09 -13.45
CA ALA A 91 -13.60 42.53 -13.13
C ALA A 91 -14.36 43.16 -14.31
N GLY A 92 -15.64 42.81 -14.39
CA GLY A 92 -16.73 43.64 -14.94
C GLY A 92 -17.80 43.76 -13.88
#